data_AF-M0C1R8-F1
#
_entry.id   AF-M0C1R8-F1
#
_cell.length_a   1.000
_cell.length_b   1.000
_cell.length_c   1.000
_cell.angle_alpha   90.00
_cell.angle_beta   90.00
_cell.angle_gamma   90.00
#
_symmetry.space_group_name_H-M   'P 1'
#
loop_
_entity.id
_entity.type
_entity.pdbx_description
1 polymer ?
#
loop_
_entity_poly.entity_id
_entity_poly.type
_entity_poly.pdbx_seq_one_letter_code
_entity_poly.pdbx_strand_id
1 'polypeptide(L)'
;MSSDSDLFYGRIERLLDWLASGFCHPLPEHHMTWTEKDEEREERIKMRIIVDTYSPEEQAWGWYTYLDDTMDFPFEARCVTEREESPLKEGETIRVIGMSPTDPTLSQMFVTIEWMDRELGVPLEQLEPLEAGRDTEQAIADWQYWLGR
;
A
#
# COMPACT_ATOMS: atom_id res chain seq x y z
N MET A 1 27.80 33.46 -0.09
CA MET A 1 27.12 34.01 1.10
C MET A 1 26.12 35.06 0.64
N SER A 2 24.92 34.62 0.33
CA SER A 2 23.66 35.34 0.51
C SER A 2 22.57 34.28 0.40
N SER A 3 21.68 34.27 1.38
CA SER A 3 20.95 33.11 1.88
C SER A 3 19.65 32.81 1.11
N ASP A 4 19.33 31.53 0.97
CA ASP A 4 18.02 30.96 0.59
C ASP A 4 16.86 31.35 1.55
N SER A 5 17.13 32.17 2.57
CA SER A 5 16.15 32.67 3.54
C SER A 5 15.11 33.61 2.93
N ASP A 6 15.42 34.28 1.81
CA ASP A 6 14.53 35.27 1.22
C ASP A 6 13.39 34.63 0.38
N LEU A 7 13.57 33.40 -0.09
CA LEU A 7 12.50 32.63 -0.76
C LEU A 7 11.52 32.00 0.25
N PHE A 8 11.99 31.71 1.46
CA PHE A 8 11.14 31.22 2.55
C PHE A 8 10.26 32.35 3.11
N TYR A 9 10.82 33.55 3.28
CA TYR A 9 10.07 34.71 3.80
C TYR A 9 9.03 35.27 2.82
N GLY A 10 9.30 35.28 1.51
CA GLY A 10 8.32 35.72 0.51
C GLY A 10 7.08 34.80 0.37
N ARG A 11 7.13 33.58 0.92
CA ARG A 11 5.98 32.66 0.97
C ARG A 11 5.17 32.78 2.27
N ILE A 12 5.75 33.37 3.31
CA ILE A 12 5.07 33.67 4.59
C ILE A 12 4.16 34.90 4.46
N GLU A 13 4.55 35.92 3.69
CA GLU A 13 3.68 37.11 3.54
C GLU A 13 2.38 36.81 2.79
N ARG A 14 2.38 35.84 1.85
CA ARG A 14 1.15 35.36 1.21
C ARG A 14 0.25 34.53 2.12
N LEU A 15 0.77 34.00 3.23
CA LEU A 15 -0.03 33.32 4.26
C LEU A 15 -0.76 34.33 5.16
N LEU A 16 -0.18 35.50 5.43
CA LEU A 16 -0.82 36.53 6.25
C LEU A 16 -1.96 37.24 5.52
N ASP A 17 -1.83 37.52 4.23
CA ASP A 17 -2.92 38.04 3.39
C ASP A 17 -4.08 37.04 3.23
N TRP A 18 -3.76 35.74 3.21
CA TRP A 18 -4.75 34.68 3.13
C TRP A 18 -5.52 34.50 4.46
N LEU A 19 -4.84 34.59 5.60
CA LEU A 19 -5.47 34.55 6.94
C LEU A 19 -6.43 35.71 7.20
N ALA A 20 -6.22 36.87 6.56
CA ALA A 20 -7.10 38.03 6.67
C ALA A 20 -8.41 37.90 5.86
N SER A 21 -8.50 36.95 4.92
CA SER A 21 -9.57 36.90 3.91
C SER A 21 -10.79 36.06 4.29
N GLY A 22 -10.85 35.46 5.49
CA GLY A 22 -12.08 34.86 6.02
C GLY A 22 -12.64 33.66 5.24
N PHE A 23 -11.92 33.12 4.26
CA PHE A 23 -12.29 31.91 3.53
C PHE A 23 -11.71 30.69 4.25
N CYS A 24 -12.41 30.23 5.29
CA CYS A 24 -12.14 28.92 5.89
C CYS A 24 -12.66 27.83 4.94
N HIS A 25 -11.83 27.42 3.99
CA HIS A 25 -11.97 26.08 3.40
C HIS A 25 -11.18 25.13 4.30
N PRO A 26 -11.78 24.04 4.81
CA PRO A 26 -11.03 23.04 5.55
C PRO A 26 -9.91 22.49 4.64
N LEU A 27 -8.68 22.48 5.16
CA LEU A 27 -7.58 21.79 4.50
C LEU A 27 -7.92 20.30 4.42
N PRO A 28 -7.64 19.61 3.31
CA PRO A 28 -7.88 18.18 3.21
C PRO A 28 -7.08 17.48 4.31
N GLU A 29 -7.78 16.67 5.10
CA GLU A 29 -7.18 15.86 6.15
C GLU A 29 -6.20 14.88 5.51
N HIS A 30 -4.90 15.13 5.64
CA HIS A 30 -3.88 14.12 5.40
C HIS A 30 -4.01 13.13 6.57
N HIS A 31 -4.84 12.10 6.41
CA HIS A 31 -4.96 11.00 7.36
C HIS A 31 -3.64 10.20 7.33
N MET A 32 -2.66 10.65 8.09
CA MET A 32 -1.46 9.87 8.41
C MET A 32 -1.93 8.71 9.30
N THR A 33 -2.23 7.56 8.69
CA THR A 33 -2.57 6.32 9.38
C THR A 33 -1.33 5.82 10.11
N TRP A 34 -1.03 6.36 11.28
CA TRP A 34 -0.04 5.76 12.17
C TRP A 34 -0.66 4.52 12.77
N THR A 35 -0.21 3.35 12.34
CA THR A 35 -0.71 2.08 12.89
C THR A 35 -0.03 1.84 14.25
N GLU A 36 -0.82 1.51 15.29
CA GLU A 36 -0.25 1.13 16.58
C GLU A 36 0.62 -0.13 16.42
N LYS A 37 1.78 -0.14 17.09
CA LYS A 37 2.73 -1.24 16.97
C LYS A 37 2.13 -2.56 17.47
N ASP A 38 2.15 -3.58 16.63
CA ASP A 38 1.70 -4.94 16.93
C ASP A 38 2.92 -5.87 17.04
N GLU A 39 3.24 -6.34 18.25
CA GLU A 39 4.45 -7.14 18.49
C GLU A 39 4.44 -8.49 17.78
N GLU A 40 3.27 -9.11 17.59
CA GLU A 40 3.17 -10.39 16.88
C GLU A 40 3.44 -10.21 15.38
N ARG A 41 2.93 -9.12 14.80
CA ARG A 41 3.22 -8.75 13.40
C ARG A 41 4.68 -8.39 13.22
N GLU A 42 5.24 -7.57 14.11
CA GLU A 42 6.64 -7.18 14.06
C GLU A 42 7.57 -8.40 14.12
N GLU A 43 7.27 -9.38 14.97
CA GLU A 43 8.05 -10.61 15.05
C GLU A 43 7.89 -11.47 13.78
N ARG A 44 6.67 -11.60 13.21
CA ARG A 44 6.49 -12.28 11.92
C ARG A 44 7.27 -11.60 10.81
N ILE A 45 7.17 -10.27 10.69
CA ILE A 45 7.90 -9.49 9.68
C ILE A 45 9.40 -9.73 9.85
N LYS A 46 9.91 -9.52 11.07
CA LYS A 46 11.34 -9.66 11.36
C LYS A 46 11.86 -11.06 11.09
N MET A 47 11.14 -12.11 11.50
CA MET A 47 11.65 -13.48 11.51
C MET A 47 11.29 -14.30 10.29
N ARG A 48 10.24 -13.92 9.54
CA ARG A 48 9.80 -14.66 8.35
C ARG A 48 10.00 -13.89 7.04
N ILE A 49 10.05 -12.56 7.10
CA ILE A 49 10.03 -11.72 5.89
C ILE A 49 11.39 -11.09 5.65
N ILE A 50 11.98 -10.44 6.66
CA ILE A 50 13.18 -9.62 6.48
C ILE A 50 14.46 -10.18 7.14
N VAL A 51 14.39 -11.36 7.76
CA VAL A 51 15.43 -11.92 8.66
C VAL A 51 16.83 -11.94 8.06
N ASP A 52 16.94 -12.28 6.77
CA ASP A 52 18.21 -12.44 6.05
C ASP A 52 18.31 -11.48 4.84
N THR A 53 17.68 -10.31 4.97
CA THR A 53 17.70 -9.28 3.92
C THR A 53 18.71 -8.18 4.26
N TYR A 54 19.51 -7.76 3.29
CA TYR A 54 20.57 -6.76 3.45
C TYR A 54 20.28 -5.45 2.68
N SER A 55 19.22 -5.44 1.88
CA SER A 55 18.81 -4.30 1.05
C SER A 55 17.28 -4.16 0.98
N PRO A 56 16.76 -2.96 0.64
CA PRO A 56 15.33 -2.76 0.42
C PRO A 56 14.74 -3.65 -0.69
N GLU A 57 15.53 -3.97 -1.71
CA GLU A 57 15.13 -4.87 -2.80
C GLU A 57 14.96 -6.31 -2.28
N GLU A 58 15.93 -6.83 -1.53
CA GLU A 58 15.79 -8.16 -0.90
C GLU A 58 14.61 -8.20 0.08
N GLN A 59 14.33 -7.10 0.79
CA GLN A 59 13.14 -7.02 1.65
C GLN A 59 11.83 -7.08 0.84
N ALA A 60 11.77 -6.43 -0.33
CA ALA A 60 10.60 -6.51 -1.20
C ALA A 60 10.41 -7.96 -1.71
N TRP A 61 11.48 -8.65 -2.07
CA TRP A 61 11.41 -10.07 -2.43
C TRP A 61 11.07 -10.98 -1.24
N GLY A 62 11.51 -10.64 -0.03
CA GLY A 62 11.09 -11.32 1.19
C GLY A 62 9.58 -11.22 1.42
N TRP A 63 9.01 -10.03 1.23
CA TRP A 63 7.56 -9.83 1.26
C TRP A 63 6.84 -10.62 0.17
N TYR A 64 7.35 -10.57 -1.06
CA TYR A 64 6.81 -11.34 -2.17
C TYR A 64 6.74 -12.83 -1.81
N THR A 65 7.84 -13.40 -1.33
CA THR A 65 7.95 -14.82 -0.98
C THR A 65 6.99 -15.19 0.14
N TYR A 66 6.93 -14.38 1.20
CA TYR A 66 5.98 -14.59 2.30
C TYR A 66 4.52 -14.58 1.82
N LEU A 67 4.15 -13.61 0.98
CA LEU A 67 2.80 -13.50 0.45
C LEU A 67 2.45 -14.68 -0.47
N ASP A 68 3.36 -15.09 -1.35
CA ASP A 68 3.17 -16.21 -2.28
C ASP A 68 3.02 -17.55 -1.53
N ASP A 69 3.84 -17.77 -0.50
CA ASP A 69 3.82 -19.00 0.30
C ASP A 69 2.65 -19.09 1.29
N THR A 70 2.11 -17.93 1.72
CA THR A 70 1.10 -17.87 2.80
C THR A 70 -0.33 -17.68 2.27
N MET A 71 -0.52 -17.02 1.13
CA MET A 71 -1.87 -16.84 0.58
C MET A 71 -2.37 -18.11 -0.10
N ASP A 72 -3.58 -18.53 0.26
CA ASP A 72 -4.29 -19.60 -0.42
C ASP A 72 -4.89 -19.08 -1.73
N PHE A 73 -4.31 -19.47 -2.87
CA PHE A 73 -4.87 -19.19 -4.19
C PHE A 73 -5.67 -20.38 -4.74
N PRO A 74 -6.72 -20.14 -5.54
CA PRO A 74 -7.29 -18.82 -5.85
C PRO A 74 -8.31 -18.37 -4.78
N PHE A 75 -8.52 -17.06 -4.67
CA PHE A 75 -9.55 -16.47 -3.80
C PHE A 75 -10.28 -15.31 -4.51
N GLU A 76 -11.50 -14.99 -4.05
CA GLU A 76 -12.24 -13.83 -4.55
C GLU A 76 -11.85 -12.57 -3.77
N ALA A 77 -11.78 -11.43 -4.45
CA ALA A 77 -11.53 -10.14 -3.82
C ALA A 77 -12.35 -9.04 -4.48
N ARG A 78 -12.65 -8.00 -3.71
CA ARG A 78 -13.32 -6.79 -4.16
C ARG A 78 -12.30 -5.67 -4.34
N CYS A 79 -12.35 -4.98 -5.46
CA CYS A 79 -11.62 -3.73 -5.63
C CYS A 79 -12.25 -2.65 -4.74
N VAL A 80 -11.49 -2.08 -3.82
CA VAL A 80 -11.95 -1.04 -2.87
C VAL A 80 -11.43 0.35 -3.18
N THR A 81 -10.41 0.46 -4.04
CA THR A 81 -9.81 1.74 -4.44
C THR A 81 -9.33 1.66 -5.88
N GLU A 82 -9.69 2.61 -6.75
CA GLU A 82 -9.12 2.68 -8.11
C GLU A 82 -7.65 3.12 -8.09
N ARG A 83 -6.82 2.55 -8.98
CA ARG A 83 -5.41 2.92 -9.18
C ARG A 83 -5.15 3.21 -10.65
N GLU A 84 -4.29 4.17 -10.96
CA GLU A 84 -4.01 4.55 -12.35
C GLU A 84 -3.41 3.39 -13.17
N GLU A 85 -2.59 2.55 -12.55
CA GLU A 85 -2.01 1.36 -13.18
C GLU A 85 -2.97 0.16 -13.31
N SER A 86 -4.22 0.27 -12.82
CA SER A 86 -5.20 -0.82 -12.79
C SER A 86 -6.50 -0.43 -13.54
N PRO A 87 -7.04 -1.28 -14.43
CA PRO A 87 -8.30 -0.99 -15.10
C PRO A 87 -9.54 -1.26 -14.24
N LEU A 88 -9.37 -1.83 -13.04
CA LEU A 88 -10.48 -2.21 -12.16
C LEU A 88 -11.27 -1.00 -11.68
N LYS A 89 -12.56 -1.22 -11.45
CA LYS A 89 -13.46 -0.23 -10.85
C LYS A 89 -13.77 -0.56 -9.40
N GLU A 90 -13.97 0.47 -8.59
CA GLU A 90 -14.38 0.29 -7.19
C GLU A 90 -15.68 -0.53 -7.13
N GLY A 91 -15.70 -1.53 -6.26
CA GLY A 91 -16.78 -2.51 -6.12
C GLY A 91 -16.72 -3.71 -7.06
N GLU A 92 -15.83 -3.72 -8.07
CA GLU A 92 -15.65 -4.87 -8.96
C GLU A 92 -15.12 -6.07 -8.18
N THR A 93 -15.75 -7.24 -8.35
CA THR A 93 -15.30 -8.50 -7.75
C THR A 93 -14.51 -9.29 -8.78
N ILE A 94 -13.31 -9.71 -8.40
CA ILE A 94 -12.36 -10.44 -9.24
C ILE A 94 -11.89 -11.71 -8.55
N ARG A 95 -11.25 -12.59 -9.32
CA ARG A 95 -10.60 -13.79 -8.79
C ARG A 95 -9.08 -13.61 -8.87
N VAL A 96 -8.43 -13.64 -7.71
CA VAL A 96 -6.97 -13.62 -7.58
C VAL A 96 -6.46 -15.05 -7.73
N ILE A 97 -5.48 -15.26 -8.60
CA ILE A 97 -4.98 -16.59 -8.96
C ILE A 97 -3.52 -16.85 -8.59
N GLY A 98 -2.79 -15.83 -8.15
CA GLY A 98 -1.40 -15.96 -7.69
C GLY A 98 -0.74 -14.61 -7.49
N MET A 99 0.51 -14.61 -7.04
CA MET A 99 1.35 -13.42 -7.11
C MET A 99 1.71 -13.08 -8.57
N SER A 100 1.88 -11.79 -8.87
CA SER A 100 2.27 -11.33 -10.21
C SER A 100 3.79 -11.37 -10.36
N PRO A 101 4.35 -11.77 -11.52
CA PRO A 101 5.80 -11.73 -11.76
C PRO A 101 6.38 -10.30 -11.87
N THR A 102 5.55 -9.26 -11.71
CA THR A 102 5.98 -7.86 -11.66
C THR A 102 6.94 -7.66 -10.49
N ASP A 103 8.07 -6.98 -10.72
CA ASP A 103 9.05 -6.68 -9.69
C ASP A 103 8.40 -5.98 -8.47
N PRO A 104 8.54 -6.55 -7.26
CA PRO A 104 7.94 -6.00 -6.05
C PRO A 104 8.73 -4.79 -5.54
N THR A 105 8.04 -3.93 -4.78
CA THR A 105 8.67 -2.84 -4.02
C THR A 105 8.17 -2.84 -2.58
N LEU A 106 8.87 -2.16 -1.68
CA LEU A 106 8.41 -2.03 -0.28
C LEU A 106 7.14 -1.22 -0.10
N SER A 107 6.67 -0.54 -1.14
CA SER A 107 5.39 0.19 -1.14
C SER A 107 4.30 -0.50 -1.95
N GLN A 108 4.63 -1.54 -2.73
CA GLN A 108 3.68 -2.11 -3.67
C GLN A 108 4.01 -3.56 -4.03
N MET A 109 3.00 -4.42 -3.83
CA MET A 109 2.96 -5.82 -4.28
C MET A 109 1.90 -5.95 -5.36
N PHE A 110 2.11 -6.86 -6.30
CA PHE A 110 1.16 -7.15 -7.37
C PHE A 110 0.68 -8.60 -7.30
N VAL A 111 -0.60 -8.81 -7.58
CA VAL A 111 -1.20 -10.13 -7.75
C VAL A 111 -1.76 -10.29 -9.15
N THR A 112 -1.79 -11.51 -9.65
CA THR A 112 -2.41 -11.86 -10.91
C THR A 112 -3.89 -12.17 -10.69
N ILE A 113 -4.75 -11.56 -11.49
CA ILE A 113 -6.21 -11.79 -11.48
C ILE A 113 -6.68 -12.35 -12.82
N GLU A 114 -7.78 -13.11 -12.78
CA GLU A 114 -8.59 -13.39 -13.98
C GLU A 114 -9.47 -12.18 -14.30
N TRP A 115 -9.33 -11.63 -15.50
CA TRP A 115 -10.06 -10.44 -15.93
C TRP A 115 -10.34 -10.48 -17.44
N MET A 116 -11.61 -10.46 -17.86
CA MET A 116 -12.03 -10.49 -19.27
C MET A 116 -11.31 -11.57 -20.12
N ASP A 117 -11.36 -12.84 -19.67
CA ASP A 117 -10.74 -13.99 -20.36
C ASP A 117 -9.21 -13.91 -20.52
N ARG A 118 -8.54 -13.06 -19.75
CA ARG A 118 -7.08 -12.98 -19.68
C ARG A 118 -6.59 -12.84 -18.24
N GLU A 119 -5.29 -12.94 -18.05
CA GLU A 119 -4.62 -12.66 -16.78
C GLU A 119 -4.09 -11.23 -16.75
N LEU A 120 -4.16 -10.58 -15.59
CA LEU A 120 -3.66 -9.23 -15.40
C LEU A 120 -3.01 -9.08 -14.03
N GLY A 121 -1.81 -8.49 -13.99
CA GLY A 121 -1.18 -8.07 -12.74
C GLY A 121 -1.78 -6.76 -12.25
N VAL A 122 -2.22 -6.71 -11.00
CA VAL A 122 -2.80 -5.52 -10.38
C VAL A 122 -2.26 -5.30 -8.96
N PRO A 123 -2.22 -4.06 -8.44
CA PRO A 123 -1.75 -3.84 -7.08
C PRO A 123 -2.59 -4.60 -6.05
N LEU A 124 -1.94 -5.25 -5.08
CA LEU A 124 -2.64 -5.96 -4.00
C LEU A 124 -3.39 -4.98 -3.09
N GLU A 125 -2.85 -3.78 -2.89
CA GLU A 125 -3.38 -2.77 -1.96
C GLU A 125 -4.80 -2.27 -2.33
N GLN A 126 -5.20 -2.35 -3.60
CA GLN A 126 -6.56 -1.98 -4.02
C GLN A 126 -7.60 -3.07 -3.78
N LEU A 127 -7.21 -4.25 -3.29
CA LEU A 127 -8.08 -5.40 -3.13
C LEU A 127 -8.39 -5.69 -1.66
N GLU A 128 -9.65 -6.01 -1.39
CA GLU A 128 -10.13 -6.56 -0.13
C GLU A 128 -10.56 -8.02 -0.35
N PRO A 129 -9.95 -9.01 0.33
CA PRO A 129 -10.33 -10.41 0.17
C PRO A 129 -11.78 -10.65 0.60
N LEU A 130 -12.50 -11.50 -0.13
CA LEU A 130 -13.86 -11.95 0.19
C LEU A 130 -13.82 -13.41 0.63
N GLU A 131 -14.23 -13.67 1.88
CA GLU A 131 -14.31 -15.03 2.46
C GLU A 131 -13.02 -15.86 2.28
N ALA A 132 -11.85 -15.21 2.32
CA ALA A 132 -10.58 -15.88 2.14
C ALA A 132 -10.20 -16.74 3.36
N GLY A 133 -9.24 -17.65 3.16
CA GLY A 133 -8.66 -18.44 4.24
C GLY A 133 -7.98 -17.56 5.28
N ARG A 134 -7.88 -18.06 6.53
CA ARG A 134 -7.23 -17.33 7.63
C ARG A 134 -5.80 -16.92 7.31
N ASP A 135 -5.07 -17.76 6.58
CA ASP A 135 -3.68 -17.51 6.24
C ASP A 135 -3.59 -16.37 5.20
N THR A 136 -4.47 -16.35 4.19
CA THR A 136 -4.62 -15.23 3.24
C THR A 136 -4.99 -13.94 3.95
N GLU A 137 -5.99 -13.96 4.84
CA GLU A 137 -6.41 -12.78 5.60
C GLU A 137 -5.25 -12.23 6.46
N GLN A 138 -4.48 -13.12 7.12
CA GLN A 138 -3.32 -12.72 7.91
C GLN A 138 -2.23 -12.10 7.03
N ALA A 139 -1.89 -12.73 5.91
CA ALA A 139 -0.84 -12.27 5.00
C ALA A 139 -1.16 -10.87 4.43
N ILE A 140 -2.41 -10.66 3.99
CA ILE A 140 -2.88 -9.36 3.51
C ILE A 140 -2.87 -8.31 4.64
N ALA A 141 -3.33 -8.67 5.83
CA ALA A 141 -3.32 -7.74 6.96
C ALA A 141 -1.89 -7.38 7.41
N ASP A 142 -0.94 -8.31 7.34
CA ASP A 142 0.48 -8.04 7.62
C ASP A 142 1.07 -7.05 6.62
N TRP A 143 0.74 -7.21 5.34
CA TRP A 143 1.14 -6.27 4.30
C TRP A 143 0.54 -4.87 4.51
N GLN A 144 -0.76 -4.79 4.84
CA GLN A 144 -1.42 -3.52 5.14
C GLN A 144 -0.81 -2.84 6.37
N TYR A 145 -0.49 -3.60 7.43
CA TYR A 145 0.22 -3.09 8.61
C TYR A 145 1.57 -2.48 8.24
N TRP A 146 2.33 -3.17 7.36
CA TRP A 146 3.61 -2.67 6.87
C TRP A 146 3.48 -1.33 6.11
N LEU A 147 2.47 -1.19 5.25
CA LEU A 147 2.23 0.05 4.52
C LEU A 147 1.79 1.22 5.42
N GLY A 148 1.11 0.93 6.54
CA GLY A 148 0.66 1.92 7.52
C GLY A 148 1.65 2.22 8.64
N ARG A 149 2.91 1.75 8.53
CA ARG A 149 3.96 1.94 9.54
C ARG A 149 4.79 3.19 9.29
#